data_AF-A0A0F9J8X6-F1
#
_entry.id   AF-A0A0F9J8X6-F1
#
_cell.length_a   1.000
_cell.length_b   1.000
_cell.length_c   1.000
_cell.angle_alpha   90.00
_cell.angle_beta   90.00
_cell.angle_gamma   90.00
#
_symmetry.space_group_name_H-M   'P 1'
#
loop_
_entity.id
_entity.type
_entity.pdbx_description
1 polymer ?
#
loop_
_entity_poly.entity_id
_entity_poly.type
_entity_poly.pdbx_seq_one_letter_code
_entity_poly.pdbx_strand_id
1 'polypeptide(L)'
;MTEAPYGRSNRWLTVVLISPEKFGVDREHVRLALEEENIEARPVWKPMHLQPVFQVEALSAKSKAPRYDLPDLRGKHSGKKKYPCRVVGETSRGQKSEVGGQKGKQRFQARMVGGKVSEDLFERGLCLPSGTAMTNSDLDRIIETILRCRKP
;
A
#
# COMPACT_ATOMS: atom_id res chain seq x y z
N MET A 1 -9.29 -5.60 15.08
CA MET A 1 -8.06 -6.32 14.69
C MET A 1 -7.61 -7.11 15.90
N THR A 2 -7.49 -8.43 15.79
CA THR A 2 -7.08 -9.26 16.93
C THR A 2 -5.58 -9.09 17.16
N GLU A 3 -5.19 -8.57 18.32
CA GLU A 3 -3.78 -8.46 18.71
C GLU A 3 -3.23 -9.86 19.05
N ALA A 4 -1.95 -10.10 18.74
CA ALA A 4 -1.30 -11.35 19.11
C ALA A 4 -1.17 -11.45 20.64
N PRO A 5 -1.27 -12.65 21.26
CA PRO A 5 -1.23 -12.77 22.73
C PRO A 5 0.02 -12.19 23.40
N TYR A 6 1.14 -12.12 22.67
CA TYR A 6 2.44 -11.65 23.16
C TYR A 6 2.74 -10.18 22.80
N GLY A 7 1.81 -9.42 22.25
CA GLY A 7 2.07 -8.05 21.82
C GLY A 7 0.84 -7.17 21.79
N ARG A 8 1.03 -5.86 22.02
CA ARG A 8 -0.01 -4.85 21.91
C ARG A 8 0.36 -3.84 20.84
N SER A 9 -0.64 -3.34 20.10
CA SER A 9 -0.40 -2.26 19.15
C SER A 9 -0.06 -0.97 19.91
N ASN A 10 0.98 -0.28 19.48
CA ASN A 10 1.27 1.08 19.97
C ASN A 10 0.37 2.14 19.33
N ARG A 11 -0.49 1.75 18.37
CA ARG A 11 -1.46 2.61 17.68
C ARG A 11 -0.82 3.85 17.04
N TRP A 12 0.41 3.71 16.52
CA TRP A 12 1.13 4.81 15.86
C TRP A 12 0.43 5.32 14.59
N LEU A 13 -0.36 4.48 13.91
CA LEU A 13 -1.07 4.84 12.71
C LEU A 13 -2.52 4.34 12.75
N THR A 14 -3.44 5.24 12.43
CA THR A 14 -4.85 4.95 12.20
C THR A 14 -5.13 4.92 10.72
N VAL A 15 -5.72 3.82 10.26
CA VAL A 15 -6.09 3.61 8.85
C VAL A 15 -7.51 3.11 8.78
N VAL A 16 -8.28 3.65 7.84
CA VAL A 16 -9.62 3.20 7.49
C VAL A 16 -9.65 2.69 6.05
N LEU A 17 -10.53 1.73 5.78
CA LEU A 17 -10.81 1.26 4.42
C LEU A 17 -12.17 1.80 3.99
N ILE A 18 -12.17 2.64 2.95
CA ILE A 18 -13.39 3.22 2.40
C ILE A 18 -13.78 2.40 1.17
N SER A 19 -14.95 1.79 1.25
CA SER A 19 -15.46 0.95 0.17
C SER A 19 -16.59 1.71 -0.54
N PRO A 20 -16.40 2.18 -1.78
CA PRO A 20 -17.37 3.03 -2.47
C PRO A 20 -18.77 2.43 -2.53
N GLU A 21 -18.86 1.11 -2.67
CA GLU A 21 -20.12 0.37 -2.76
C GLU A 21 -20.93 0.35 -1.46
N LYS A 22 -20.29 0.59 -0.30
CA LYS A 22 -20.96 0.66 1.02
C LYS A 22 -21.08 2.07 1.56
N PHE A 23 -20.15 2.93 1.18
CA PHE A 23 -20.02 4.29 1.73
C PHE A 23 -20.59 5.36 0.79
N GLY A 24 -20.77 5.03 -0.49
CA GLY A 24 -21.34 5.90 -1.52
C GLY A 24 -20.34 6.88 -2.14
N VAL A 25 -19.11 6.96 -1.62
CA VAL A 25 -18.00 7.74 -2.18
C VAL A 25 -16.68 6.99 -2.01
N ASP A 26 -15.67 7.34 -2.82
CA ASP A 26 -14.33 6.79 -2.72
C ASP A 26 -13.46 7.47 -1.65
N ARG A 27 -12.25 6.96 -1.44
CA ARG A 27 -11.31 7.52 -0.47
C ARG A 27 -10.79 8.92 -0.83
N GLU A 28 -10.76 9.30 -2.11
CA GLU A 28 -10.25 10.61 -2.54
C GLU A 28 -11.27 11.71 -2.21
N HIS A 29 -12.56 11.44 -2.37
CA HIS A 29 -13.61 12.36 -1.93
C HIS A 29 -13.50 12.66 -0.43
N VAL A 30 -13.32 11.62 0.40
CA VAL A 30 -13.14 11.80 1.85
C VAL A 30 -11.84 12.54 2.16
N ARG A 31 -10.74 12.24 1.46
CA ARG A 31 -9.47 12.95 1.63
C ARG A 31 -9.60 14.44 1.32
N LEU A 32 -10.29 14.80 0.23
CA LEU A 32 -10.52 16.19 -0.15
C LEU A 32 -11.43 16.92 0.84
N ALA A 33 -12.49 16.27 1.35
CA ALA A 33 -13.34 16.85 2.38
C ALA A 33 -12.58 17.09 3.70
N LEU A 34 -11.64 16.22 4.06
CA LEU A 34 -10.75 16.43 5.21
C LEU A 34 -9.77 17.60 4.95
N GLU A 35 -9.22 17.70 3.74
CA GLU A 35 -8.35 18.80 3.33
C GLU A 35 -9.06 20.17 3.43
N GLU A 36 -10.33 20.26 3.03
CA GLU A 36 -11.15 21.48 3.14
C GLU A 36 -11.30 21.95 4.60
N GLU A 37 -11.26 21.03 5.55
CA GLU A 37 -11.33 21.29 6.99
C GLU A 37 -9.94 21.46 7.63
N ASN A 38 -8.89 21.57 6.80
CA ASN A 38 -7.48 21.64 7.20
C ASN A 38 -7.02 20.42 8.01
N ILE A 39 -7.50 19.23 7.63
CA ILE A 39 -7.14 17.94 8.23
C ILE A 39 -6.35 17.12 7.22
N GLU A 40 -5.07 16.92 7.49
CA GLU A 40 -4.20 16.15 6.60
C GLU A 40 -4.54 14.65 6.65
N ALA A 41 -4.89 14.08 5.51
CA ALA A 41 -5.06 12.65 5.33
C ALA A 41 -4.28 12.17 4.09
N ARG A 42 -3.72 10.96 4.15
CA ARG A 42 -2.90 10.41 3.07
C ARG A 42 -3.36 9.02 2.65
N PRO A 43 -3.22 8.65 1.37
CA PRO A 43 -3.38 7.26 0.97
C PRO A 43 -2.42 6.35 1.75
N VAL A 44 -2.77 5.09 1.91
CA VAL A 44 -1.83 4.06 2.40
C VAL A 44 -0.61 3.99 1.46
N TRP A 45 0.51 3.44 1.92
CA TRP A 45 1.72 3.33 1.10
C TRP A 45 1.45 2.65 -0.25
N LYS A 46 1.94 3.27 -1.33
CA LYS A 46 1.89 2.69 -2.66
C LYS A 46 2.66 1.37 -2.67
N PRO A 47 2.04 0.25 -3.10
CA PRO A 47 2.65 -1.06 -3.10
C PRO A 47 3.99 -1.07 -3.83
N MET A 48 4.96 -1.79 -3.29
CA MET A 48 6.34 -1.79 -3.80
C MET A 48 6.39 -2.11 -5.30
N HIS A 49 5.61 -3.07 -5.77
CA HIS A 49 5.57 -3.47 -7.18
C HIS A 49 5.00 -2.42 -8.14
N LEU A 50 4.32 -1.40 -7.64
CA LEU A 50 3.79 -0.28 -8.43
C LEU A 50 4.73 0.94 -8.40
N GLN A 51 5.79 0.91 -7.61
CA GLN A 51 6.74 2.03 -7.54
C GLN A 51 7.69 2.01 -8.75
N PRO A 52 7.99 3.15 -9.38
CA PRO A 52 8.83 3.21 -10.57
C PRO A 52 10.22 2.56 -10.40
N VAL A 53 10.78 2.60 -9.19
CA VAL A 53 12.09 2.00 -8.89
C VAL A 53 12.10 0.47 -9.06
N PHE A 54 10.94 -0.19 -8.99
CA PHE A 54 10.79 -1.64 -9.23
C PHE A 54 10.25 -1.97 -10.62
N GLN A 55 10.07 -0.97 -11.49
CA GLN A 55 9.87 -1.23 -12.91
C GLN A 55 11.21 -1.70 -13.47
N VAL A 56 11.43 -3.02 -13.44
CA VAL A 56 12.57 -3.64 -14.09
C VAL A 56 12.18 -3.75 -15.57
N GLU A 57 12.54 -2.76 -16.39
CA GLU A 57 12.72 -3.04 -17.82
C GLU A 57 13.64 -4.24 -17.88
N ALA A 58 13.20 -5.30 -18.57
CA ALA A 58 13.84 -6.61 -18.60
C ALA A 58 15.36 -6.47 -18.72
N LEU A 59 16.04 -6.44 -17.55
CA LEU A 59 17.48 -6.53 -17.49
C LEU A 59 17.75 -7.90 -18.07
N SER A 60 18.37 -7.90 -19.25
CA SER A 60 18.83 -9.04 -20.03
C SER A 60 18.97 -10.29 -19.16
N ALA A 61 18.32 -11.39 -19.57
CA ALA A 61 18.13 -12.66 -18.87
C ALA A 61 19.40 -13.41 -18.42
N LYS A 62 20.54 -12.73 -18.31
CA LYS A 62 21.86 -13.27 -18.03
C LYS A 62 22.33 -13.12 -16.58
N SER A 63 21.64 -12.36 -15.72
CA SER A 63 21.98 -12.30 -14.29
C SER A 63 21.14 -13.32 -13.51
N LYS A 64 21.75 -14.44 -13.07
CA LYS A 64 21.13 -15.34 -12.09
C LYS A 64 20.82 -14.52 -10.83
N ALA A 65 19.54 -14.33 -10.53
CA ALA A 65 19.13 -13.71 -9.28
C ALA A 65 19.71 -14.52 -8.10
N PRO A 66 20.34 -13.88 -7.10
CA PRO A 66 20.81 -14.58 -5.92
C PRO A 66 19.64 -15.31 -5.25
N ARG A 67 19.78 -16.63 -5.07
CA ARG A 67 18.84 -17.43 -4.30
C ARG A 67 19.05 -17.11 -2.83
N TYR A 68 18.14 -16.35 -2.24
CA TYR A 68 18.03 -16.23 -0.80
C TYR A 68 17.01 -17.27 -0.31
N ASP A 69 17.46 -18.17 0.55
CA ASP A 69 16.58 -19.09 1.27
C ASP A 69 15.80 -18.28 2.31
N LEU A 70 14.54 -17.95 2.00
CA LEU A 70 13.65 -17.35 3.00
C LEU A 70 13.23 -18.47 3.97
N PRO A 71 13.48 -18.32 5.28
CA PRO A 71 12.84 -19.21 6.25
C PRO A 71 11.32 -19.04 6.15
N ASP A 72 10.60 -20.15 6.16
CA ASP A 72 9.14 -20.16 6.19
C ASP A 72 8.66 -19.57 7.53
N LEU A 73 8.34 -18.28 7.54
CA LEU A 73 7.85 -17.57 8.72
C LEU A 73 6.45 -18.03 9.16
N ARG A 74 5.81 -18.94 8.41
CA ARG A 74 4.59 -19.64 8.86
C ARG A 74 5.01 -20.98 9.45
N GLY A 75 5.26 -20.96 10.76
CA GLY A 75 5.50 -22.18 11.51
C GLY A 75 4.43 -23.24 11.20
N LYS A 76 4.93 -24.44 10.84
CA LYS A 76 4.19 -25.69 10.57
C LYS A 76 3.49 -25.71 9.22
N HIS A 77 4.16 -26.30 8.22
CA HIS A 77 3.70 -27.51 7.48
C HIS A 77 4.84 -28.00 6.57
N SER A 78 5.27 -29.25 6.77
CA SER A 78 6.31 -29.97 6.02
C SER A 78 5.88 -30.35 4.60
N GLY A 79 5.43 -29.38 3.82
CA GLY A 79 5.11 -29.55 2.41
C GLY A 79 5.75 -28.43 1.62
N LYS A 80 6.56 -28.76 0.61
CA LYS A 80 7.09 -27.82 -0.37
C LYS A 80 5.94 -27.19 -1.18
N LYS A 81 5.14 -26.31 -0.56
CA LYS A 81 4.25 -25.43 -1.31
C LYS A 81 5.15 -24.37 -1.93
N LYS A 82 5.52 -24.62 -3.20
CA LYS A 82 5.95 -23.57 -4.12
C LYS A 82 4.84 -22.52 -4.12
N TYR A 83 5.00 -21.47 -3.33
CA TYR A 83 4.31 -20.23 -3.62
C TYR A 83 4.98 -19.73 -4.89
N PRO A 84 4.30 -19.70 -6.05
CA PRO A 84 4.86 -18.98 -7.17
C PRO A 84 4.96 -17.54 -6.68
N CYS A 85 6.17 -17.13 -6.31
CA CYS A 85 6.53 -15.73 -6.37
C CYS A 85 6.33 -15.42 -7.85
N ARG A 86 5.12 -14.97 -8.21
CA ARG A 86 4.88 -14.45 -9.54
C ARG A 86 5.77 -13.22 -9.56
N VAL A 87 6.97 -13.38 -10.08
CA VAL A 87 7.78 -12.27 -10.57
C VAL A 87 6.85 -11.64 -11.58
N VAL A 88 6.16 -10.57 -11.17
CA VAL A 88 5.18 -9.91 -12.03
C VAL A 88 6.00 -9.17 -13.08
N GLY A 89 6.37 -9.92 -14.10
CA GLY A 89 7.01 -9.47 -15.32
C GLY A 89 6.17 -9.95 -16.51
N GLU A 90 4.88 -9.67 -16.46
CA GLU A 90 4.00 -9.78 -17.63
C GLU A 90 3.15 -8.51 -17.68
N THR A 91 3.72 -7.43 -18.24
CA THR A 91 2.90 -6.31 -18.71
C THR A 91 2.53 -6.59 -20.16
N SER A 92 1.24 -6.85 -20.37
CA SER A 92 0.60 -6.78 -21.67
C SER A 92 0.80 -5.37 -22.24
N ARG A 93 1.41 -5.33 -23.42
CA ARG A 93 1.50 -4.25 -24.43
C ARG A 93 0.74 -2.96 -24.09
N GLY A 94 1.51 -1.86 -24.13
CA GLY A 94 1.04 -0.59 -24.68
C GLY A 94 0.78 0.50 -23.66
N GLN A 95 1.78 1.35 -23.43
CA GLN A 95 1.77 2.77 -23.80
C GLN A 95 3.11 3.38 -23.37
N LYS A 96 3.82 3.97 -24.33
CA LYS A 96 5.10 4.66 -24.13
C LYS A 96 4.81 5.99 -23.44
N SER A 97 5.32 6.20 -22.23
CA SER A 97 5.52 7.55 -21.69
C SER A 97 7.00 7.85 -21.70
N GLU A 98 7.42 8.73 -22.62
CA GLU A 98 8.76 9.27 -22.69
C GLU A 98 9.05 10.09 -21.43
N VAL A 99 10.00 9.66 -20.61
CA VAL A 99 10.56 10.48 -19.54
C VAL A 99 12.06 10.57 -19.75
N GLY A 100 12.52 11.82 -19.90
CA GLY A 100 13.87 12.19 -20.27
C GLY A 100 14.97 11.49 -19.48
N GLY A 101 16.01 11.10 -20.22
CA GLY A 101 17.13 10.35 -19.70
C GLY A 101 17.93 11.10 -18.64
N GLN A 102 18.05 10.48 -17.46
CA GLN A 102 19.13 10.77 -16.53
C GLN A 102 20.20 9.69 -16.68
N LYS A 103 21.33 10.05 -17.30
CA LYS A 103 22.52 9.19 -17.42
C LYS A 103 23.07 8.89 -16.01
N GLY A 104 23.24 7.61 -15.67
CA GLY A 104 24.15 7.17 -14.61
C GLY A 104 23.58 6.60 -13.32
N LYS A 105 22.30 6.19 -13.23
CA LYS A 105 21.80 5.47 -12.04
C LYS A 105 21.99 3.95 -12.17
N GLN A 106 22.87 3.38 -11.35
CA GLN A 106 23.00 1.93 -11.19
C GLN A 106 21.65 1.34 -10.75
N ARG A 107 21.06 0.46 -11.58
CA ARG A 107 19.81 -0.25 -11.26
C ARG A 107 20.17 -1.54 -10.53
N PHE A 108 19.72 -1.67 -9.28
CA PHE A 108 19.88 -2.88 -8.49
C PHE A 108 18.63 -3.76 -8.61
N GLN A 109 18.80 -5.07 -8.83
CA GLN A 109 17.68 -6.00 -8.76
C GLN A 109 17.28 -6.22 -7.30
N ALA A 110 16.17 -5.62 -6.90
CA ALA A 110 15.56 -5.86 -5.61
C ALA A 110 14.37 -6.83 -5.79
N ARG A 111 14.40 -7.96 -5.06
CA ARG A 111 13.24 -8.85 -5.00
C ARG A 111 12.13 -8.14 -4.26
N MET A 112 10.95 -8.08 -4.88
CA MET A 112 9.73 -7.56 -4.29
C MET A 112 8.66 -8.64 -4.26
N VAL A 113 7.68 -8.50 -3.37
CA VAL A 113 6.43 -9.28 -3.38
C VAL A 113 5.27 -8.29 -3.45
N GLY A 114 4.33 -8.57 -4.33
CA GLY A 114 3.19 -7.70 -4.63
C GLY A 114 1.98 -8.53 -5.03
N GLY A 115 0.86 -7.85 -5.27
CA GLY A 115 -0.35 -8.47 -5.78
C GLY A 115 -1.61 -7.73 -5.37
N LYS A 116 -2.76 -8.31 -5.74
CA LYS A 116 -4.08 -7.69 -5.62
C LYS A 116 -4.44 -7.24 -4.20
N VAL A 117 -3.97 -7.93 -3.17
CA VAL A 117 -4.27 -7.57 -1.78
C VAL A 117 -3.66 -6.22 -1.42
N SER A 118 -2.39 -5.96 -1.75
CA SER A 118 -1.77 -4.68 -1.44
C SER A 118 -2.28 -3.56 -2.34
N GLU A 119 -2.64 -3.88 -3.60
CA GLU A 119 -3.30 -2.95 -4.52
C GLU A 119 -4.66 -2.50 -3.97
N ASP A 120 -5.51 -3.43 -3.55
CA ASP A 120 -6.83 -3.14 -2.97
C ASP A 120 -6.73 -2.29 -1.68
N LEU A 121 -5.79 -2.62 -0.79
CA LEU A 121 -5.54 -1.83 0.42
C LEU A 121 -5.05 -0.40 0.09
N PHE A 122 -4.28 -0.23 -0.98
CA PHE A 122 -3.84 1.07 -1.44
C PHE A 122 -4.97 1.88 -2.08
N GLU A 123 -5.81 1.21 -2.87
CA GLU A 123 -6.94 1.83 -3.56
C GLU A 123 -8.00 2.36 -2.60
N ARG A 124 -8.27 1.64 -1.50
CA ARG A 124 -9.33 1.96 -0.54
C ARG A 124 -8.85 2.54 0.79
N GLY A 125 -7.56 2.41 1.08
CA GLY A 125 -6.98 2.80 2.36
C GLY A 125 -6.69 4.29 2.49
N LEU A 126 -7.15 4.87 3.60
CA LEU A 126 -6.88 6.24 3.98
C LEU A 126 -6.28 6.28 5.39
N CYS A 127 -5.09 6.86 5.51
CA CYS A 127 -4.41 7.15 6.76
C CYS A 127 -4.98 8.44 7.36
N LEU A 128 -5.35 8.38 8.64
CA LEU A 128 -5.88 9.50 9.40
C LEU A 128 -4.83 10.04 10.39
N PRO A 129 -4.96 11.31 10.82
CA PRO A 129 -4.13 11.85 11.90
C PRO A 129 -4.15 10.94 13.13
N SER A 130 -2.97 10.68 13.68
CA SER A 130 -2.76 9.77 14.83
C SER A 130 -1.73 10.32 15.83
N GLY A 131 -1.56 11.65 15.84
CA GLY A 131 -0.57 12.32 16.68
C GLY A 131 -0.97 12.33 18.15
N THR A 132 0.01 12.28 19.05
CA THR A 132 -0.24 12.32 20.51
C THR A 132 -0.78 13.66 21.01
N ALA A 133 -0.68 14.73 20.21
CA ALA A 133 -1.18 16.06 20.54
C ALA A 133 -2.66 16.26 20.19
N MET A 134 -3.34 15.25 19.62
CA MET A 134 -4.74 15.36 19.22
C MET A 134 -5.66 15.35 20.44
N THR A 135 -6.65 16.25 20.40
CA THR A 135 -7.70 16.35 21.41
C THR A 135 -8.93 15.54 21.00
N ASN A 136 -9.86 15.31 21.93
CA ASN A 136 -11.15 14.68 21.61
C ASN A 136 -11.94 15.48 20.57
N SER A 137 -11.90 16.83 20.64
CA SER A 137 -12.54 17.68 19.62
C SER A 137 -11.93 17.51 18.24
N ASP A 138 -10.62 17.22 18.12
CA ASP A 138 -10.01 16.92 16.82
C ASP A 138 -10.52 15.58 16.27
N LEU A 139 -10.67 14.57 17.15
CA LEU A 139 -11.23 13.28 16.77
C LEU A 139 -12.69 13.42 16.31
N ASP A 140 -13.50 14.18 17.04
CA ASP A 140 -14.90 14.44 16.70
C ASP A 140 -15.01 15.14 15.34
N ARG A 141 -14.19 16.18 15.10
CA ARG A 141 -14.12 16.85 13.78
C ARG A 141 -13.81 15.87 12.65
N ILE A 142 -12.82 14.99 12.82
CA ILE A 142 -12.48 13.97 11.82
C ILE A 142 -13.66 13.03 11.56
N ILE A 143 -14.29 12.53 12.63
CA ILE A 143 -15.40 11.59 12.54
C ILE A 143 -16.59 12.24 11.83
N GLU A 144 -16.96 13.46 12.22
CA GLU A 144 -18.08 14.21 11.63
C GLU A 144 -17.85 14.50 10.15
N THR A 145 -16.65 14.96 9.77
CA THR A 145 -16.32 15.22 8.35
C THR A 145 -16.40 13.94 7.52
N ILE A 146 -15.90 12.82 8.03
CA ILE A 146 -16.03 11.52 7.35
C ILE A 146 -17.50 11.14 7.22
N LEU A 147 -18.29 11.20 8.30
CA LEU A 147 -19.70 10.81 8.29
C LEU A 147 -20.55 11.69 7.35
N ARG A 148 -20.24 12.98 7.23
CA ARG A 148 -20.89 13.91 6.29
C ARG A 148 -20.72 13.48 4.83
N CYS A 149 -19.63 12.81 4.50
CA CYS A 149 -19.35 12.34 3.14
C CYS A 149 -20.17 11.10 2.75
N ARG A 150 -20.76 10.39 3.72
CA ARG A 150 -21.49 9.15 3.47
C ARG A 150 -22.77 9.44 2.67
N LYS A 151 -22.94 8.73 1.55
CA LYS A 151 -24.20 8.74 0.79
C LYS A 151 -25.00 7.46 1.07
N PRO A 152 -26.32 7.55 1.20
CA PRO A 152 -27.19 6.39 1.48
C PRO A 152 -27.21 5.39 0.33
#